data_AF-A0A9N9Y3S2-F1
#
_entry.id   AF-A0A9N9Y3S2-F1
#
_cell.length_a   1.000
_cell.length_b   1.000
_cell.length_c   1.000
_cell.angle_alpha   90.00
_cell.angle_beta   90.00
_cell.angle_gamma   90.00
#
_symmetry.space_group_name_H-M   'P 1'
#
loop_
_entity.id
_entity.type
_entity.pdbx_description
1 polymer ?
#
loop_
_entity_poly.entity_id
_entity_poly.type
_entity_poly.pdbx_seq_one_letter_code
_entity_poly.pdbx_strand_id
1 'polypeptide(L)'
;MSRQDHVSSASKTEAYYLKLINVDWMQLPPHTRWQDLEAFVSQSCEVDRVFVVPKTGQGWVCVKHRHNFLKAYECLHQARFRGNTLYVSEHNEDGPIFIRLPLDADDTDRGRTDAPKFTISTLIEALASNTLRELAGASGGEH
;
A
#
# COMPACT_ATOMS: atom_id res chain seq x y z
N MET A 1 -18.83 12.08 0.10
CA MET A 1 -18.26 13.22 -0.66
C MET A 1 -16.73 13.13 -0.57
N SER A 2 -15.96 13.78 -1.45
CA SER A 2 -14.47 13.70 -1.48
C SER A 2 -13.87 15.10 -1.64
N ARG A 3 -12.76 15.41 -0.98
CA ARG A 3 -12.01 16.67 -1.17
C ARG A 3 -10.84 16.44 -2.12
N GLN A 4 -10.49 17.44 -2.94
CA GLN A 4 -9.26 17.41 -3.72
C GLN A 4 -8.10 17.98 -2.89
N ASP A 5 -6.96 17.29 -2.91
CA ASP A 5 -5.76 17.70 -2.20
C ASP A 5 -4.55 17.75 -3.13
N HIS A 6 -3.59 18.60 -2.78
CA HIS A 6 -2.37 18.84 -3.54
C HIS A 6 -1.19 18.15 -2.85
N VAL A 7 -0.64 17.13 -3.51
CA VAL A 7 0.46 16.34 -2.98
C VAL A 7 1.75 16.75 -3.69
N SER A 8 2.78 17.02 -2.88
CA SER A 8 4.12 17.33 -3.38
C SER A 8 4.76 16.11 -4.06
N SER A 9 5.85 16.33 -4.80
CA SER A 9 6.56 15.23 -5.43
C SER A 9 7.05 14.21 -4.41
N ALA A 10 6.95 12.93 -4.76
CA ALA A 10 7.33 11.83 -3.90
C ALA A 10 8.82 11.84 -3.55
N SER A 11 9.65 12.38 -4.45
CA SER A 11 11.07 12.65 -4.20
C SER A 11 11.35 13.54 -2.99
N LYS A 12 10.35 14.28 -2.47
CA LYS A 12 10.46 15.11 -1.25
C LYS A 12 9.80 14.51 -0.03
N THR A 13 8.79 13.66 -0.20
CA THR A 13 7.93 13.16 0.88
C THR A 13 8.12 11.67 1.17
N GLU A 14 8.86 10.96 0.32
CA GLU A 14 9.02 9.50 0.30
C GLU A 14 7.72 8.68 0.15
N ALA A 15 6.60 9.38 -0.08
CA ALA A 15 5.28 8.81 -0.32
C ALA A 15 4.93 9.00 -1.80
N TYR A 16 4.82 7.89 -2.52
CA TYR A 16 4.61 7.85 -3.96
C TYR A 16 3.18 7.48 -4.29
N TYR A 17 2.50 8.35 -5.05
CA TYR A 17 1.09 8.20 -5.41
C TYR A 17 0.94 7.85 -6.89
N LEU A 18 0.39 6.67 -7.15
CA LEU A 18 -0.02 6.19 -8.46
C LEU A 18 -1.50 6.50 -8.66
N LYS A 19 -1.79 7.57 -9.41
CA LYS A 19 -3.16 7.99 -9.69
C LYS A 19 -3.76 7.14 -10.80
N LEU A 20 -4.92 6.54 -10.56
CA LEU A 20 -5.68 5.83 -11.60
C LEU A 20 -6.21 6.83 -12.62
N ILE A 21 -5.96 6.53 -13.90
CA ILE A 21 -6.43 7.30 -15.04
C ILE A 21 -7.70 6.61 -15.55
N ASN A 22 -8.83 7.30 -15.43
CA ASN A 22 -10.08 6.85 -16.04
C ASN A 22 -10.31 7.64 -17.32
N VAL A 23 -10.42 6.92 -18.43
CA VAL A 23 -10.89 7.43 -19.72
C VAL A 23 -12.26 6.81 -19.99
N ASP A 24 -13.16 7.45 -20.75
CA ASP A 24 -14.57 7.04 -20.92
C ASP A 24 -14.78 5.54 -21.20
N TRP A 25 -13.90 4.94 -22.01
CA TRP A 25 -13.92 3.53 -22.40
C TRP A 25 -13.12 2.61 -21.47
N MET A 26 -12.49 3.14 -20.43
CA MET A 26 -11.64 2.41 -19.50
C MET A 26 -11.80 2.95 -18.08
N GLN A 27 -12.74 2.34 -17.38
CA GLN A 27 -13.07 2.68 -16.00
C GLN A 27 -12.89 1.43 -15.14
N LEU A 28 -12.46 1.62 -13.88
CA LEU A 28 -12.59 0.55 -12.90
C LEU A 28 -14.05 0.05 -12.89
N PRO A 29 -14.29 -1.27 -12.82
CA PRO A 29 -15.64 -1.79 -12.76
C PRO A 29 -16.43 -1.11 -11.63
N PRO A 30 -17.69 -0.71 -11.88
CA PRO A 30 -18.54 -0.19 -10.81
C PRO A 30 -18.56 -1.19 -9.65
N HIS A 31 -18.53 -0.67 -8.42
CA HIS A 31 -18.40 -1.45 -7.19
C HIS A 31 -17.01 -2.05 -6.89
N THR A 32 -15.96 -1.67 -7.61
CA THR A 32 -14.59 -1.99 -7.17
C THR A 32 -14.34 -1.41 -5.78
N ARG A 33 -13.92 -2.27 -4.85
CA ARG A 33 -13.53 -1.87 -3.50
C ARG A 33 -12.03 -1.62 -3.44
N TRP A 34 -11.61 -0.73 -2.55
CA TRP A 34 -10.18 -0.43 -2.37
C TRP A 34 -9.39 -1.66 -1.92
N GLN A 35 -9.99 -2.56 -1.13
CA GLN A 35 -9.35 -3.81 -0.70
C GLN A 35 -8.99 -4.72 -1.88
N ASP A 36 -9.82 -4.76 -2.93
CA ASP A 36 -9.57 -5.60 -4.10
C ASP A 36 -8.34 -5.11 -4.86
N LEU A 37 -8.21 -3.78 -4.99
CA LEU A 37 -7.07 -3.15 -5.66
C LEU A 37 -5.80 -3.24 -4.80
N GLU A 38 -5.91 -3.06 -3.49
CA GLU A 38 -4.80 -3.24 -2.55
C GLU A 38 -4.27 -4.67 -2.59
N ALA A 39 -5.14 -5.68 -2.53
CA ALA A 39 -4.75 -7.08 -2.63
C ALA A 39 -4.10 -7.42 -3.99
N PHE A 40 -4.52 -6.76 -5.07
CA PHE A 40 -3.90 -6.92 -6.38
C PHE A 40 -2.46 -6.41 -6.39
N VAL A 41 -2.21 -5.19 -5.90
CA VAL A 41 -0.86 -4.59 -5.90
C VAL A 41 0.04 -5.23 -4.85
N SER A 42 -0.53 -5.69 -3.74
CA SER A 42 0.20 -6.32 -2.64
C SER A 42 0.88 -7.64 -3.02
N GLN A 43 0.52 -8.23 -4.18
CA GLN A 43 1.24 -9.36 -4.75
C GLN A 43 2.66 -8.99 -5.22
N SER A 44 2.90 -7.71 -5.50
CA SER A 44 4.15 -7.21 -6.08
C SER A 44 4.98 -6.38 -5.10
N CYS A 45 4.34 -5.60 -4.21
CA CYS A 45 5.03 -4.70 -3.27
C CYS A 45 4.19 -4.34 -2.03
N GLU A 46 4.84 -3.79 -1.00
CA GLU A 46 4.15 -3.26 0.19
C GLU A 46 3.37 -1.97 -0.17
N VAL A 47 2.06 -1.98 0.09
CA VAL A 47 1.16 -0.85 -0.16
C VAL A 47 0.91 -0.09 1.14
N ASP A 48 1.02 1.24 1.12
CA ASP A 48 0.74 2.06 2.30
C ASP A 48 -0.78 2.30 2.44
N ARG A 49 -1.38 2.87 1.38
CA ARG A 49 -2.80 3.26 1.36
C ARG A 49 -3.39 3.15 -0.04
N VAL A 50 -4.66 2.78 -0.13
CA VAL A 50 -5.42 2.74 -1.37
C VAL A 50 -6.74 3.47 -1.21
N PHE A 51 -7.10 4.26 -2.22
CA PHE A 51 -8.40 4.90 -2.27
C PHE A 51 -9.05 4.67 -3.62
N VAL A 52 -10.32 4.24 -3.60
CA VAL A 52 -11.14 4.07 -4.80
C VAL A 52 -12.51 4.66 -4.53
N VAL A 53 -13.01 5.45 -5.47
CA VAL A 53 -14.37 6.00 -5.47
C VAL A 53 -15.28 5.01 -6.19
N PRO A 54 -16.17 4.27 -5.50
CA PRO A 54 -16.91 3.16 -6.10
C PRO A 54 -17.83 3.56 -7.26
N LYS A 55 -18.27 4.83 -7.28
CA LYS A 55 -19.19 5.37 -8.29
C LYS A 55 -18.51 5.78 -9.60
N THR A 56 -17.28 6.26 -9.52
CA THR A 56 -16.55 6.82 -10.68
C THR A 56 -15.37 5.97 -11.09
N GLY A 57 -15.02 4.96 -10.27
CA GLY A 57 -13.82 4.16 -10.43
C GLY A 57 -12.53 4.97 -10.28
N GLN A 58 -12.58 6.23 -9.86
CA GLN A 58 -11.39 7.07 -9.71
C GLN A 58 -10.68 6.69 -8.42
N GLY A 59 -9.36 6.75 -8.40
CA GLY A 59 -8.62 6.39 -7.20
C GLY A 59 -7.13 6.60 -7.32
N TRP A 60 -6.42 6.18 -6.30
CA TRP A 60 -4.97 6.21 -6.23
C TRP A 60 -4.47 5.12 -5.31
N VAL A 61 -3.23 4.70 -5.56
CA VAL A 61 -2.46 3.79 -4.71
C VAL A 61 -1.25 4.57 -4.20
N CYS A 62 -1.02 4.53 -2.89
CA CYS A 62 0.13 5.13 -2.23
C CYS A 62 1.07 4.02 -1.76
N VAL A 63 2.35 4.17 -2.10
CA VAL A 63 3.42 3.26 -1.66
C VAL A 63 4.58 4.06 -1.09
N LYS A 64 5.34 3.43 -0.19
CA LYS A 64 6.57 4.00 0.35
C LYS A 64 7.78 3.54 -0.44
N HIS A 65 8.71 4.46 -0.64
CA HIS A 65 9.97 4.25 -1.35
C HIS A 65 9.83 4.05 -2.87
N ARG A 66 10.83 4.56 -3.60
CA ARG A 66 10.89 4.52 -5.05
C ARG A 66 10.85 3.12 -5.66
N HIS A 67 11.48 2.13 -5.02
CA HIS A 67 11.51 0.76 -5.55
C HIS A 67 10.12 0.11 -5.57
N ASN A 68 9.29 0.38 -4.54
CA ASN A 68 7.91 -0.11 -4.52
C ASN A 68 7.04 0.66 -5.52
N PHE A 69 7.32 1.95 -5.73
CA PHE A 69 6.65 2.72 -6.78
C PHE A 69 6.84 2.12 -8.17
N LEU A 70 8.07 1.77 -8.53
CA LEU A 70 8.35 1.13 -9.83
C LEU A 70 7.63 -0.22 -9.96
N LYS A 71 7.70 -1.07 -8.92
CA LYS A 71 6.98 -2.35 -8.91
C LYS A 71 5.46 -2.19 -9.00
N ALA A 72 4.90 -1.25 -8.26
CA ALA A 72 3.47 -0.96 -8.28
C ALA A 72 3.05 -0.41 -9.65
N TYR A 73 3.86 0.45 -10.27
CA TYR A 73 3.61 0.97 -11.60
C TYR A 73 3.62 -0.14 -12.65
N GLU A 74 4.65 -1.00 -12.67
CA GLU A 74 4.73 -2.16 -13.57
C GLU A 74 3.57 -3.14 -13.35
N CYS A 75 3.15 -3.32 -12.09
CA CYS A 75 2.03 -4.20 -11.76
C CYS A 75 0.66 -3.64 -12.15
N LEU A 76 0.49 -2.31 -12.18
CA LEU A 76 -0.80 -1.66 -12.43
C LEU A 76 -0.94 -1.15 -13.87
N HIS A 77 0.10 -0.57 -14.44
CA HIS A 77 0.04 0.05 -15.75
C HIS A 77 -0.18 -1.02 -16.82
N GLN A 78 -1.28 -0.90 -17.58
CA GLN A 78 -1.73 -1.86 -18.58
C GLN A 78 -2.12 -3.25 -18.03
N ALA A 79 -2.25 -3.41 -16.72
CA ALA A 79 -2.65 -4.67 -16.13
C ALA A 79 -4.15 -4.94 -16.29
N ARG A 80 -4.52 -6.22 -16.43
CA ARG A 80 -5.92 -6.66 -16.43
C ARG A 80 -6.42 -6.83 -15.01
N PHE A 81 -7.36 -5.98 -14.61
CA PHE A 81 -8.05 -6.05 -13.33
C PHE A 81 -9.55 -6.25 -13.56
N ARG A 82 -10.08 -7.40 -13.13
CA ARG A 82 -11.50 -7.77 -13.27
C ARG A 82 -12.06 -7.58 -14.69
N GLY A 83 -11.25 -7.87 -15.71
CA GLY A 83 -11.63 -7.77 -17.13
C GLY A 83 -11.36 -6.42 -17.77
N ASN A 84 -11.00 -5.38 -17.01
CA ASN A 84 -10.65 -4.06 -17.53
C ASN A 84 -9.14 -3.84 -17.45
N THR A 85 -8.59 -3.14 -18.43
CA THR A 85 -7.20 -2.66 -18.36
C THR A 85 -7.12 -1.49 -17.38
N LEU A 86 -6.05 -1.41 -16.60
CA LEU A 86 -5.76 -0.26 -15.73
C LEU A 86 -4.70 0.64 -16.37
N TYR A 87 -4.81 1.95 -16.11
CA TYR A 87 -3.76 2.92 -16.42
C TYR A 87 -3.53 3.73 -15.15
N VAL A 88 -2.26 3.89 -14.82
CA VAL A 88 -1.80 4.73 -13.71
C VAL A 88 -0.83 5.77 -14.23
N SER A 89 -0.85 6.93 -13.58
CA SER A 89 0.09 8.02 -13.85
C SER A 89 1.31 7.92 -12.95
N GLU A 90 2.51 7.98 -13.55
CA GLU A 90 3.80 8.02 -12.85
C GLU A 90 4.23 9.44 -12.42
N HIS A 91 3.44 10.46 -12.77
CA HIS A 91 3.83 11.88 -12.67
C HIS A 91 4.16 12.35 -11.25
N ASN A 92 3.79 11.59 -10.22
CA ASN A 92 4.12 11.92 -8.84
C ASN A 92 5.58 11.63 -8.44
N GLU A 93 6.32 10.82 -9.22
CA GLU A 93 7.74 10.55 -8.95
C GLU A 93 8.54 11.85 -8.86
N ASP A 94 8.44 12.67 -9.91
CA ASP A 94 9.19 13.92 -10.07
C ASP A 94 8.33 15.18 -9.91
N GLY A 95 7.01 15.05 -9.98
CA GLY A 95 6.06 16.17 -10.01
C GLY A 95 5.02 16.15 -8.90
N PRO A 96 4.45 17.32 -8.54
CA PRO A 96 3.26 17.35 -7.70
C PRO A 96 2.04 16.84 -8.46
N ILE A 97 1.10 16.23 -7.74
CA ILE A 97 -0.18 15.80 -8.32
C ILE A 97 -1.37 16.21 -7.46
N PHE A 98 -2.55 16.20 -8.06
CA PHE A 98 -3.81 16.35 -7.33
C PHE A 98 -4.50 15.00 -7.16
N ILE A 99 -4.82 14.66 -5.91
CA ILE A 99 -5.56 13.45 -5.54
C ILE A 99 -6.90 13.81 -4.90
N ARG A 100 -7.81 12.83 -4.83
CA ARG A 100 -9.05 12.95 -4.05
C ARG A 100 -8.89 12.22 -2.73
N LEU A 101 -9.20 12.87 -1.62
CA LEU A 101 -9.25 12.25 -0.30
C LEU A 101 -10.70 11.96 0.10
N PRO A 102 -10.95 10.87 0.85
CA PRO A 102 -12.23 10.67 1.53
C PRO A 102 -12.48 11.83 2.52
N LEU A 103 -13.71 12.32 2.63
CA LEU A 103 -14.03 13.39 3.58
C LEU A 103 -13.88 12.96 5.05
N ASP A 104 -13.93 11.66 5.33
CA ASP A 104 -13.73 11.11 6.68
C ASP A 104 -12.24 10.91 7.03
N ALA A 105 -11.32 11.37 6.18
CA ALA A 105 -9.91 11.55 6.55
C ALA A 105 -9.76 12.83 7.40
N ASP A 106 -10.51 12.93 8.49
CA ASP A 106 -10.07 13.75 9.62
C ASP A 106 -8.73 13.18 10.12
N ASP A 107 -7.86 14.04 10.67
CA ASP A 107 -6.42 13.91 10.97
C ASP A 107 -6.01 12.72 11.90
N THR A 108 -6.75 11.62 11.90
CA THR A 108 -6.65 10.48 12.83
C THR A 108 -5.65 9.41 12.39
N ASP A 109 -4.85 9.65 11.33
CA ASP A 109 -3.77 8.73 10.92
C ASP A 109 -2.36 9.28 11.18
N ARG A 110 -2.21 10.19 12.15
CA ARG A 110 -0.94 10.37 12.89
C ARG A 110 -0.71 9.26 13.94
N GLY A 111 -1.29 8.09 13.71
CA GLY A 111 -1.46 7.05 14.70
C GLY A 111 -1.40 5.63 14.18
N ARG A 112 -0.87 5.35 12.98
CA ARG A 112 -0.32 4.02 12.70
C ARG A 112 1.05 3.93 13.36
N THR A 113 0.98 3.73 14.67
CA THR A 113 2.05 3.26 15.55
C THR A 113 2.85 2.19 14.81
N ASP A 114 4.17 2.25 14.94
CA ASP A 114 5.11 1.15 14.72
C ASP A 114 4.47 -0.22 15.00
N ALA A 115 3.87 -0.80 13.96
CA ALA A 115 3.65 -2.23 13.95
C ALA A 115 5.01 -2.80 13.56
N PRO A 116 5.67 -3.59 14.43
CA PRO A 116 6.97 -4.16 14.09
C PRO A 116 6.77 -4.98 12.82
N LYS A 117 7.51 -4.62 11.76
CA LYS A 117 7.58 -5.39 10.54
C LYS A 117 8.14 -6.77 10.89
N PHE A 118 7.28 -7.74 11.16
CA PHE A 118 7.68 -9.13 11.27
C PHE A 118 8.12 -9.59 9.88
N THR A 119 9.42 -9.49 9.63
CA THR A 119 10.05 -10.15 8.49
C THR A 119 10.18 -11.63 8.83
N ILE A 120 10.14 -12.52 7.83
CA ILE A 120 10.31 -13.96 8.03
C ILE A 120 11.61 -14.26 8.80
N SER A 121 12.66 -13.46 8.61
CA SER A 121 13.91 -13.54 9.38
C SER A 121 13.71 -13.36 10.89
N THR A 122 12.88 -12.40 11.30
CA THR A 122 12.57 -12.14 12.72
C THR A 122 11.78 -13.28 13.37
N LEU A 123 10.93 -13.96 12.59
CA LEU A 123 10.19 -15.13 13.08
C LEU A 123 11.11 -16.33 13.31
N ILE A 124 12.12 -16.51 12.44
CA ILE A 124 13.13 -17.58 12.55
C ILE A 124 14.03 -17.33 13.77
N GLU A 125 14.48 -16.08 13.99
CA GLU A 125 15.29 -15.73 15.17
C GLU A 125 14.49 -15.85 16.48
N ALA A 126 13.20 -15.50 16.47
CA ALA A 126 12.33 -15.64 17.64
C ALA A 126 12.06 -17.13 17.98
N LEU A 127 11.85 -17.98 16.97
CA LEU A 127 11.68 -19.43 17.17
C LEU A 127 12.98 -20.10 17.65
N ALA A 128 14.14 -19.69 17.15
CA ALA A 128 15.44 -20.17 17.62
C ALA A 128 15.71 -19.77 19.08
N SER A 129 15.34 -18.55 19.46
CA SER A 129 15.53 -18.03 20.83
C SER A 129 14.59 -18.68 21.85
N ASN A 130 13.36 -19.02 21.44
CA ASN A 130 12.40 -19.67 22.33
C ASN A 130 12.75 -21.15 22.59
N THR A 131 13.35 -21.82 21.60
CA THR A 131 13.83 -23.21 21.74
C THR A 131 15.03 -23.31 22.68
N LEU A 132 15.91 -22.31 22.71
CA LEU A 132 17.05 -22.28 23.64
C LEU A 132 16.65 -22.00 25.10
N ARG A 133 15.56 -21.28 25.35
CA ARG A 133 15.06 -21.02 26.72
C ARG A 133 14.40 -22.26 27.35
N GLU A 134 13.71 -23.06 26.56
CA GLU A 134 13.09 -24.32 27.04
C GLU A 134 14.16 -25.36 27.44
N LEU A 135 15.34 -25.35 26.81
CA LEU A 135 16.46 -26.23 27.17
C LEU A 135 17.26 -25.75 28.39
N ALA A 136 17.25 -24.44 28.70
CA ALA A 136 17.95 -23.88 29.86
C ALA A 136 17.12 -23.94 31.17
N GLY A 137 15.81 -24.16 31.08
CA GLY A 137 14.91 -24.27 32.24
C GLY A 137 14.81 -25.68 32.87
N ALA A 138 15.42 -26.69 32.25
CA ALA A 138 15.29 -28.10 32.66
C ALA A 138 16.50 -28.64 33.46
N SER A 139 17.36 -27.78 34.01
CA SER A 139 18.49 -28.19 34.87
C SER A 139 18.53 -27.35 36.14
N GLY A 140 17.65 -27.65 37.08
CA GLY A 140 17.59 -27.01 38.39
C GLY A 140 16.85 -27.86 39.40
N GLY A 141 17.11 -29.17 39.40
CA GLY A 141 16.77 -30.08 40.49
C GLY A 141 18.06 -30.55 41.15
N GLU A 142 17.97 -30.83 42.45
CA GLU A 142 18.96 -31.49 43.31
C GLU A 142 19.96 -30.56 44.05
N HIS A 143 19.56 -30.07 45.23
CA HIS A 143 19.95 -30.67 46.52
C HIS A 143 19.17 -30.05 47.69
#